data_AF-A0A4Q4V390-F1
#
_entry.id   AF-A0A4Q4V390-F1
#
_cell.length_a   1.000
_cell.length_b   1.000
_cell.length_c   1.000
_cell.angle_alpha   90.00
_cell.angle_beta   90.00
_cell.angle_gamma   90.00
#
_symmetry.space_group_name_H-M   'P 1'
#
loop_
_entity.id
_entity.type
_entity.pdbx_description
1 polymer ?
#
loop_
_entity_poly.entity_id
_entity_poly.type
_entity_poly.pdbx_seq_one_letter_code
_entity_poly.pdbx_strand_id
1 'polypeptide(L)'
;MSRLTAYCDWVKFRQEPIQLPLYTAEQIDAVGEFYQTRLAISRDVNLAPGRRFRYSSFCKEILAAYGTLYTGEPCEANVDCLITPLNHINEALEWMSKLRDYDDCHPISRSEWFHITNDIRVQRSWLRFKLDSIRPFLLLLVHIFRLMLPDHWEFWEELEGSLRRKDWHEQFIHDSKGSQDSTLQGHPKMSDVLRQENPNQGLLDLLQVQHSQKGQARKAPALPYTLDQLTREDP
;
A
#
# COMPACT_ATOMS: atom_id res chain seq x y z
N MET A 1 34.66 -0.97 -24.09
CA MET A 1 33.32 -1.60 -24.09
C MET A 1 33.28 -2.79 -23.12
N SER A 2 33.56 -2.59 -21.83
CA SER A 2 33.43 -3.65 -20.82
C SER A 2 33.33 -2.98 -19.45
N ARG A 3 32.25 -3.23 -18.70
CA ARG A 3 31.96 -2.90 -17.26
C ARG A 3 30.52 -2.42 -16.98
N LEU A 4 29.55 -2.64 -17.86
CA LEU A 4 28.12 -2.38 -17.57
C LEU A 4 27.24 -3.63 -17.56
N THR A 5 27.81 -4.82 -17.78
CA THR A 5 27.07 -6.09 -17.84
C THR A 5 27.01 -6.86 -16.51
N ALA A 6 27.45 -6.26 -15.38
CA ALA A 6 27.65 -7.01 -14.13
C ALA A 6 26.76 -6.60 -12.94
N TYR A 7 25.79 -5.69 -13.11
CA TYR A 7 24.97 -5.16 -12.00
C TYR A 7 23.47 -5.45 -12.09
N CYS A 8 23.09 -6.43 -12.92
CA CYS A 8 21.81 -7.10 -12.83
C CYS A 8 22.09 -8.59 -12.57
N ASP A 9 22.65 -8.90 -11.40
CA ASP A 9 22.40 -10.21 -10.83
C ASP A 9 20.89 -10.30 -10.63
N TRP A 10 20.27 -11.15 -11.45
CA TRP A 10 18.84 -11.36 -11.49
C TRP A 10 18.40 -11.71 -10.08
N VAL A 11 17.40 -11.00 -9.54
CA VAL A 11 16.73 -11.38 -8.29
C VAL A 11 16.37 -12.86 -8.41
N LYS A 12 17.03 -13.72 -7.62
CA LYS A 12 16.81 -15.16 -7.72
C LYS A 12 15.62 -15.51 -6.87
N PHE A 13 14.56 -15.97 -7.53
CA PHE A 13 13.46 -16.60 -6.83
C PHE A 13 13.95 -17.91 -6.22
N ARG A 14 13.58 -18.14 -4.95
CA ARG A 14 13.83 -19.38 -4.24
C ARG A 14 13.33 -20.57 -5.07
N GLN A 15 14.16 -21.60 -5.19
CA GLN A 15 13.84 -22.86 -5.88
C GLN A 15 13.57 -23.99 -4.88
N GLU A 16 14.11 -23.86 -3.67
CA GLU A 16 13.97 -24.85 -2.60
C GLU A 16 12.55 -24.85 -2.03
N PRO A 17 11.99 -26.02 -1.70
CA PRO A 17 10.72 -26.12 -1.01
C PRO A 17 10.68 -25.30 0.29
N ILE A 18 9.49 -24.84 0.64
CA ILE A 18 9.19 -24.18 1.91
C ILE A 18 8.36 -25.13 2.78
N GLN A 19 8.43 -24.92 4.10
CA GLN A 19 7.60 -25.64 5.06
C GLN A 19 6.29 -24.86 5.29
N LEU A 20 5.17 -25.56 5.22
CA LEU A 20 3.85 -25.08 5.64
C LEU A 20 3.40 -25.85 6.90
N PRO A 21 2.45 -25.31 7.68
CA PRO A 21 1.90 -23.95 7.58
C PRO A 21 2.95 -22.88 7.95
N LEU A 22 2.86 -21.69 7.34
CA LEU A 22 3.79 -20.59 7.65
C LEU A 22 3.58 -20.01 9.06
N TYR A 23 2.39 -20.20 9.60
CA TYR A 23 1.97 -19.68 10.90
C TYR A 23 1.38 -20.81 11.73
N THR A 24 1.52 -20.72 13.05
CA THR A 24 0.84 -21.64 13.95
C THR A 24 -0.67 -21.36 13.97
N ALA A 25 -1.45 -22.34 14.41
CA ALA A 25 -2.90 -22.17 14.54
C ALA A 25 -3.25 -20.95 15.41
N GLU A 26 -2.54 -20.76 16.53
CA GLU A 26 -2.76 -19.63 17.45
C GLU A 26 -2.48 -18.28 16.78
N GLN A 27 -1.50 -18.20 15.89
CA GLN A 27 -1.20 -16.99 15.14
C GLN A 27 -2.28 -16.67 14.11
N ILE A 28 -2.78 -17.70 13.41
CA ILE A 28 -3.89 -17.56 12.48
C ILE A 28 -5.17 -17.13 13.22
N ASP A 29 -5.47 -17.76 14.35
CA ASP A 29 -6.62 -17.42 15.18
C ASP A 29 -6.55 -15.98 15.69
N ALA A 30 -5.39 -15.55 16.20
CA ALA A 30 -5.20 -14.18 16.67
C ALA A 30 -5.40 -13.13 15.56
N VAL A 31 -4.92 -13.41 14.34
CA VAL A 31 -5.16 -12.55 13.17
C VAL A 31 -6.63 -12.60 12.76
N GLY A 32 -7.26 -13.78 12.80
CA GLY A 32 -8.68 -13.99 12.57
C GLY A 32 -9.54 -13.12 13.49
N GLU A 33 -9.33 -13.25 14.80
CA GLU A 33 -9.98 -12.46 15.84
C GLU A 33 -9.77 -10.95 15.65
N PHE A 34 -8.56 -10.54 15.29
CA PHE A 34 -8.27 -9.14 15.00
C PHE A 34 -9.16 -8.59 13.88
N TYR A 35 -9.19 -9.24 12.70
CA TYR A 35 -10.00 -8.74 11.58
C TYR A 35 -11.50 -8.92 11.81
N GLN A 36 -11.94 -9.95 12.53
CA GLN A 36 -13.34 -10.09 12.93
C GLN A 36 -13.78 -8.97 13.87
N THR A 37 -12.93 -8.59 14.83
CA THR A 37 -13.17 -7.44 15.73
C THR A 37 -13.29 -6.15 14.93
N ARG A 38 -12.38 -5.94 13.96
CA ARG A 38 -12.43 -4.77 13.07
C ARG A 38 -13.69 -4.74 12.21
N LEU A 39 -14.13 -5.89 11.69
CA LEU A 39 -15.38 -6.02 10.95
C LEU A 39 -16.58 -5.72 11.84
N ALA A 40 -16.60 -6.19 13.08
CA ALA A 40 -17.65 -5.88 14.05
C ALA A 40 -17.75 -4.36 14.30
N ILE A 41 -16.62 -3.70 14.58
CA ILE A 41 -16.57 -2.23 14.74
C ILE A 41 -17.16 -1.54 13.50
N SER A 42 -16.78 -1.96 12.29
CA SER A 42 -17.27 -1.36 11.04
C SER A 42 -18.79 -1.53 10.82
N ARG A 43 -19.41 -2.53 11.46
CA ARG A 43 -20.86 -2.77 11.43
C ARG A 43 -21.57 -1.94 12.49
N ASP A 44 -20.98 -1.84 13.68
CA ASP A 44 -21.55 -1.13 14.83
C ASP A 44 -21.55 0.39 14.62
N VAL A 45 -20.58 0.90 13.86
CA VAL A 45 -20.58 2.30 13.44
C VAL A 45 -21.41 2.54 12.19
N ASN A 46 -21.95 3.75 12.05
CA ASN A 46 -22.84 4.13 10.96
C ASN A 46 -22.08 4.54 9.68
N LEU A 47 -21.06 3.76 9.29
CA LEU A 47 -20.32 4.02 8.05
C LEU A 47 -21.27 4.07 6.85
N ALA A 48 -21.01 5.01 5.93
CA ALA A 48 -21.67 5.00 4.63
C ALA A 48 -21.54 3.62 3.97
N PRO A 49 -22.60 3.08 3.35
CA PRO A 49 -22.59 1.73 2.78
C PRO A 49 -21.41 1.47 1.84
N GLY A 50 -21.03 2.46 1.03
CA GLY A 50 -19.89 2.37 0.11
C GLY A 50 -18.54 2.23 0.81
N ARG A 51 -18.34 2.91 1.96
CA ARG A 51 -17.14 2.80 2.79
C ARG A 51 -17.09 1.45 3.49
N ARG A 52 -18.20 1.05 4.12
CA ARG A 52 -18.33 -0.24 4.81
C ARG A 52 -18.04 -1.41 3.88
N PHE A 53 -18.62 -1.40 2.69
CA PHE A 53 -18.42 -2.45 1.69
C PHE A 53 -16.93 -2.62 1.36
N ARG A 54 -16.25 -1.55 0.92
CA ARG A 54 -14.83 -1.58 0.55
C ARG A 54 -13.93 -2.02 1.69
N TYR A 55 -14.15 -1.47 2.89
CA TYR A 55 -13.39 -1.88 4.07
C TYR A 55 -13.61 -3.36 4.42
N SER A 56 -14.85 -3.83 4.35
CA SER A 56 -15.16 -5.23 4.63
C SER A 56 -14.57 -6.19 3.60
N SER A 57 -14.55 -5.80 2.32
CA SER A 57 -13.93 -6.58 1.25
C SER A 57 -12.42 -6.67 1.46
N PHE A 58 -11.75 -5.56 1.81
CA PHE A 58 -10.35 -5.58 2.23
C PHE A 58 -10.10 -6.61 3.34
N CYS A 59 -10.85 -6.56 4.45
CA CYS A 59 -10.65 -7.52 5.55
C CYS A 59 -10.89 -8.97 5.13
N LYS A 60 -11.88 -9.24 4.26
CA LYS A 60 -12.18 -10.58 3.77
C LYS A 60 -11.03 -11.14 2.93
N GLU A 61 -10.45 -10.35 2.04
CA GLU A 61 -9.30 -10.78 1.24
C GLU A 61 -8.09 -11.09 2.12
N ILE A 62 -7.83 -10.30 3.17
CA ILE A 62 -6.75 -10.63 4.11
C ILE A 62 -7.00 -11.95 4.82
N LEU A 63 -8.22 -12.15 5.34
CA LEU A 63 -8.58 -13.41 5.98
C LEU A 63 -8.44 -14.60 5.02
N ALA A 64 -8.81 -14.42 3.75
CA ALA A 64 -8.61 -15.44 2.72
C ALA A 64 -7.12 -15.73 2.49
N ALA A 65 -6.27 -14.70 2.38
CA ALA A 65 -4.82 -14.86 2.22
C ALA A 65 -4.21 -15.70 3.36
N TYR A 66 -4.52 -15.36 4.61
CA TYR A 66 -4.07 -16.14 5.78
C TYR A 66 -4.62 -17.58 5.76
N GLY A 67 -5.88 -17.75 5.37
CA GLY A 67 -6.50 -19.07 5.25
C GLY A 67 -5.78 -19.99 4.26
N THR A 68 -5.24 -19.45 3.17
CA THR A 68 -4.48 -20.26 2.19
C THR A 68 -3.10 -20.72 2.67
N LEU A 69 -2.56 -20.09 3.71
CA LEU A 69 -1.23 -20.38 4.26
C LEU A 69 -1.25 -21.38 5.42
N TYR A 70 -2.44 -21.83 5.81
CA TYR A 70 -2.65 -22.79 6.88
C TYR A 70 -3.16 -24.12 6.31
N THR A 71 -2.32 -25.16 6.37
CA THR A 71 -2.63 -26.50 5.85
C THR A 71 -3.04 -27.51 6.94
N GLY A 72 -3.09 -27.09 8.21
CA GLY A 72 -3.38 -27.96 9.36
C GLY A 72 -2.22 -28.88 9.75
N GLU A 73 -1.69 -29.65 8.79
CA GLU A 73 -0.52 -30.53 9.00
C GLU A 73 0.75 -29.95 8.35
N PRO A 74 1.94 -30.15 8.97
CA PRO A 74 3.20 -29.72 8.38
C PRO A 74 3.52 -30.43 7.07
N CYS A 75 3.86 -29.68 6.02
CA CYS A 75 4.23 -30.25 4.72
C CYS A 75 5.20 -29.38 3.93
N GLU A 76 5.94 -30.01 3.01
CA GLU A 76 6.79 -29.30 2.05
C GLU A 76 5.98 -28.88 0.83
N ALA A 77 6.13 -27.62 0.42
CA ALA A 77 5.47 -27.07 -0.75
C ALA A 77 6.46 -26.28 -1.61
N ASN A 78 6.23 -26.24 -2.92
CA ASN A 78 6.91 -25.31 -3.81
C ASN A 78 6.46 -23.87 -3.50
N VAL A 79 7.36 -22.91 -3.66
CA VAL A 79 7.11 -21.46 -3.57
C VAL A 79 5.90 -21.00 -4.39
N ASP A 80 5.55 -21.70 -5.47
CA ASP A 80 4.34 -21.46 -6.27
C ASP A 80 3.04 -21.47 -5.44
N CYS A 81 3.02 -22.17 -4.29
CA CYS A 81 1.86 -22.14 -3.38
C CYS A 81 1.57 -20.74 -2.81
N LEU A 82 2.56 -19.82 -2.85
CA LEU A 82 2.42 -18.44 -2.41
C LEU A 82 1.70 -17.54 -3.44
N ILE A 83 1.46 -18.01 -4.66
CA ILE A 83 0.74 -17.24 -5.70
C ILE A 83 -0.69 -16.93 -5.25
N THR A 84 -1.41 -17.90 -4.69
CA THR A 84 -2.78 -17.71 -4.23
C THR A 84 -2.91 -16.65 -3.10
N PRO A 85 -2.14 -16.71 -2.00
CA PRO A 85 -2.18 -15.66 -0.99
C PRO A 85 -1.74 -14.29 -1.56
N LEU A 86 -0.80 -14.25 -2.50
CA LEU A 86 -0.40 -13.01 -3.16
C LEU A 86 -1.54 -12.40 -4.00
N ASN A 87 -2.36 -13.23 -4.66
CA ASN A 87 -3.53 -12.73 -5.38
C ASN A 87 -4.54 -12.10 -4.41
N HIS A 88 -4.83 -12.73 -3.28
CA HIS A 88 -5.69 -12.15 -2.24
C HIS A 88 -5.10 -10.85 -1.66
N ILE A 89 -3.79 -10.79 -1.44
CA ILE A 89 -3.08 -9.57 -1.03
C ILE A 89 -3.25 -8.45 -2.06
N ASN A 90 -3.13 -8.77 -3.35
CA ASN A 90 -3.31 -7.80 -4.43
C ASN A 90 -4.75 -7.25 -4.46
N GLU A 91 -5.75 -8.12 -4.34
CA GLU A 91 -7.16 -7.72 -4.24
C GLU A 91 -7.42 -6.86 -3.00
N ALA A 92 -6.81 -7.19 -1.86
CA ALA A 92 -6.90 -6.39 -0.65
C ALA A 92 -6.33 -4.98 -0.85
N LEU A 93 -5.18 -4.85 -1.51
CA LEU A 93 -4.58 -3.55 -1.87
C LEU A 93 -5.52 -2.75 -2.78
N GLU A 94 -6.14 -3.40 -3.76
CA GLU A 94 -7.10 -2.76 -4.64
C GLU A 94 -8.31 -2.23 -3.86
N TRP A 95 -8.85 -3.01 -2.91
CA TRP A 95 -9.93 -2.55 -2.03
C TRP A 95 -9.53 -1.37 -1.16
N MET A 96 -8.31 -1.36 -0.62
CA MET A 96 -7.79 -0.24 0.18
C MET A 96 -7.57 1.01 -0.69
N SER A 97 -7.12 0.86 -1.94
CA SER A 97 -7.03 1.97 -2.89
C SER A 97 -8.41 2.53 -3.22
N LYS A 98 -9.38 1.67 -3.56
CA LYS A 98 -10.78 2.07 -3.81
C LYS A 98 -11.40 2.75 -2.59
N LEU A 99 -11.00 2.36 -1.38
CA LEU A 99 -11.45 2.99 -0.14
C LEU A 99 -10.84 4.38 0.04
N ARG A 100 -9.55 4.55 -0.22
CA ARG A 100 -8.90 5.87 -0.25
C ARG A 100 -9.61 6.80 -1.24
N ASP A 101 -9.80 6.37 -2.48
CA ASP A 101 -10.41 7.20 -3.53
C ASP A 101 -11.87 7.56 -3.18
N TYR A 102 -12.58 6.65 -2.50
CA TYR A 102 -13.92 6.93 -1.98
C TYR A 102 -13.89 7.97 -0.86
N ASP A 103 -12.94 7.85 0.07
CA ASP A 103 -12.76 8.77 1.20
C ASP A 103 -12.39 10.19 0.73
N ASP A 104 -11.62 10.32 -0.36
CA ASP A 104 -11.27 11.61 -0.95
C ASP A 104 -12.49 12.33 -1.52
N CYS A 105 -13.44 11.58 -2.11
CA CYS A 105 -14.70 12.13 -2.60
C CYS A 105 -15.75 12.32 -1.50
N HIS A 106 -15.69 11.50 -0.44
CA HIS A 106 -16.65 11.44 0.64
C HIS A 106 -15.90 11.42 1.98
N PRO A 107 -15.44 12.59 2.48
CA PRO A 107 -14.72 12.66 3.74
C PRO A 107 -15.56 12.06 4.88
N ILE A 108 -14.90 11.29 5.75
CA ILE A 108 -15.61 10.66 6.87
C ILE A 108 -16.16 11.71 7.83
N SER A 109 -17.43 11.54 8.21
CA SER A 109 -18.15 12.47 9.08
C SER A 109 -18.31 11.92 10.50
N ARG A 110 -18.58 12.81 11.48
CA ARG A 110 -18.94 12.42 12.86
C ARG A 110 -20.15 11.49 12.93
N SER A 111 -21.11 11.66 12.03
CA SER A 111 -22.29 10.80 11.96
C SER A 111 -21.97 9.37 11.55
N GLU A 112 -20.81 9.14 10.93
CA GLU A 112 -20.36 7.82 10.50
C GLU A 112 -19.40 7.15 11.50
N TRP A 113 -18.59 7.91 12.23
CA TRP A 113 -17.41 7.39 12.94
C TRP A 113 -17.26 7.88 14.38
N PHE A 114 -17.79 7.09 15.32
CA PHE A 114 -17.84 7.33 16.77
C PHE A 114 -18.38 8.73 17.16
N HIS A 115 -18.80 8.88 18.42
CA HIS A 115 -19.25 10.19 18.92
C HIS A 115 -18.08 11.14 19.26
N ILE A 116 -17.11 11.26 18.34
CA ILE A 116 -16.00 12.22 18.48
C ILE A 116 -16.51 13.61 18.08
N THR A 117 -16.20 14.62 18.88
CA THR A 117 -16.76 15.98 18.75
C THR A 117 -16.10 16.86 17.68
N ASN A 118 -15.13 16.37 16.89
CA ASN A 118 -14.40 17.17 15.91
C ASN A 118 -14.08 16.35 14.64
N ASP A 119 -14.42 16.88 13.45
CA ASP A 119 -14.25 16.20 12.16
C ASP A 119 -12.78 15.90 11.83
N ILE A 120 -11.85 16.80 12.19
CA ILE A 120 -10.41 16.57 12.00
C ILE A 120 -9.96 15.37 12.85
N ARG A 121 -10.51 15.24 14.07
CA ARG A 121 -10.22 14.10 14.94
C ARG A 121 -10.85 12.82 14.43
N VAL A 122 -12.02 12.91 13.79
CA VAL A 122 -12.70 11.78 13.13
C VAL A 122 -11.88 11.25 11.96
N GLN A 123 -11.43 12.13 11.06
CA GLN A 123 -10.59 11.73 9.93
C GLN A 123 -9.26 11.11 10.38
N ARG A 124 -8.60 11.69 11.37
CA ARG A 124 -7.36 11.11 11.95
C ARG A 124 -7.61 9.77 12.62
N SER A 125 -8.71 9.62 13.36
CA SER A 125 -9.09 8.36 13.99
C SER A 125 -9.39 7.27 12.95
N TRP A 126 -10.09 7.62 11.88
CA TRP A 126 -10.37 6.71 10.76
C TRP A 126 -9.10 6.30 10.03
N LEU A 127 -8.21 7.24 9.73
CA LEU A 127 -6.90 6.94 9.15
C LEU A 127 -6.11 5.98 10.03
N ARG A 128 -6.06 6.26 11.35
CA ARG A 128 -5.37 5.39 12.32
C ARG A 128 -5.97 3.98 12.33
N PHE A 129 -7.30 3.87 12.31
CA PHE A 129 -7.99 2.60 12.24
C PHE A 129 -7.64 1.80 10.98
N LYS A 130 -7.59 2.46 9.81
CA LYS A 130 -7.15 1.83 8.56
C LYS A 130 -5.69 1.39 8.62
N LEU A 131 -4.79 2.25 9.12
CA LEU A 131 -3.37 1.93 9.27
C LEU A 131 -3.16 0.73 10.18
N ASP A 132 -3.78 0.72 11.36
CA ASP A 132 -3.70 -0.43 12.27
C ASP A 132 -4.17 -1.72 11.60
N SER A 133 -5.17 -1.63 10.71
CA SER A 133 -5.71 -2.77 9.95
C SER A 133 -4.80 -3.20 8.79
N ILE A 134 -3.97 -2.32 8.27
CA ILE A 134 -2.98 -2.61 7.21
C ILE A 134 -1.73 -3.29 7.79
N ARG A 135 -1.40 -3.05 9.06
CA ARG A 135 -0.14 -3.54 9.64
C ARG A 135 0.06 -5.06 9.58
N PRO A 136 -0.91 -5.91 10.00
CA PRO A 136 -0.73 -7.36 9.89
C PRO A 136 -0.58 -7.81 8.43
N PHE A 137 -1.30 -7.16 7.53
CA PHE A 137 -1.18 -7.37 6.10
C PHE A 137 0.23 -7.05 5.56
N LEU A 138 0.83 -5.93 5.96
CA LEU A 138 2.19 -5.58 5.53
C LEU A 138 3.23 -6.57 6.06
N LEU A 139 3.06 -7.04 7.31
CA LEU A 139 3.92 -8.07 7.89
C LEU A 139 3.81 -9.39 7.14
N LEU A 140 2.59 -9.78 6.72
CA LEU A 140 2.38 -10.95 5.86
C LEU A 140 3.12 -10.81 4.53
N LEU A 141 2.99 -9.64 3.89
CA LEU A 141 3.63 -9.38 2.60
C LEU A 141 5.16 -9.45 2.70
N VAL A 142 5.75 -8.86 3.74
CA VAL A 142 7.19 -8.95 4.03
C VAL A 142 7.61 -10.42 4.24
N HIS A 143 6.82 -11.19 4.98
CA HIS A 143 7.11 -12.59 5.23
C HIS A 143 7.09 -13.44 3.94
N ILE A 144 6.08 -13.25 3.08
CA ILE A 144 5.99 -13.92 1.78
C ILE A 144 7.18 -13.53 0.89
N PHE A 145 7.51 -12.24 0.77
CA PHE A 145 8.65 -11.84 -0.05
C PHE A 145 9.98 -12.31 0.49
N ARG A 146 10.17 -12.37 1.81
CA ARG A 146 11.36 -12.96 2.42
C ARG A 146 11.55 -14.43 2.04
N LEU A 147 10.45 -15.18 1.90
CA LEU A 147 10.49 -16.57 1.46
C LEU A 147 10.81 -16.70 -0.03
N MET A 148 10.19 -15.85 -0.86
CA MET A 148 10.38 -15.88 -2.31
C MET A 148 11.74 -15.33 -2.75
N LEU A 149 12.27 -14.32 -2.05
CA LEU A 149 13.43 -13.51 -2.42
C LEU A 149 14.47 -13.49 -1.28
N PRO A 150 15.10 -14.63 -0.97
CA PRO A 150 15.98 -14.78 0.20
C PRO A 150 17.27 -13.94 0.12
N ASP A 151 17.71 -13.58 -1.09
CA ASP A 151 18.97 -12.85 -1.33
C ASP A 151 18.99 -11.44 -0.68
N HIS A 152 17.83 -10.90 -0.31
CA HIS A 152 17.68 -9.58 0.30
C HIS A 152 17.25 -9.65 1.77
N TRP A 153 17.75 -10.64 2.52
CA TRP A 153 17.31 -10.91 3.90
C TRP A 153 17.41 -9.70 4.83
N GLU A 154 18.48 -8.90 4.74
CA GLU A 154 18.71 -7.69 5.56
C GLU A 154 17.61 -6.66 5.34
N PHE A 155 17.23 -6.44 4.08
CA PHE A 155 16.16 -5.53 3.70
C PHE A 155 14.81 -5.99 4.27
N TRP A 156 14.50 -7.28 4.19
CA TRP A 156 13.25 -7.81 4.74
C TRP A 156 13.21 -7.72 6.26
N GLU A 157 14.34 -7.97 6.94
CA GLU A 157 14.44 -7.85 8.39
C GLU A 157 14.27 -6.39 8.84
N GLU A 158 14.89 -5.44 8.14
CA GLU A 158 14.74 -4.01 8.43
C GLU A 158 13.28 -3.56 8.26
N LEU A 159 12.62 -3.98 7.17
CA LEU A 159 11.21 -3.68 6.93
C LEU A 159 10.31 -4.28 8.01
N GLU A 160 10.52 -5.55 8.37
CA GLU A 160 9.76 -6.21 9.43
C GLU A 160 9.96 -5.49 10.78
N GLY A 161 11.22 -5.18 11.12
CA GLY A 161 11.58 -4.42 12.31
C GLY A 161 10.89 -3.05 12.34
N SER A 162 10.91 -2.33 11.22
CA SER A 162 10.24 -1.03 11.07
C SER A 162 8.74 -1.13 11.33
N LEU A 163 8.07 -2.12 10.73
CA LEU A 163 6.64 -2.37 10.93
C LEU A 163 6.31 -2.79 12.36
N ARG A 164 7.25 -3.40 13.12
CA ARG A 164 7.05 -3.82 14.51
C ARG A 164 7.23 -2.71 15.54
N ARG A 165 7.83 -1.56 15.17
CA ARG A 165 7.96 -0.41 16.08
C ARG A 165 6.61 0.18 16.48
N LYS A 166 6.57 0.89 17.62
CA LYS A 166 5.33 1.48 18.16
C LYS A 166 4.85 2.67 17.31
N ASP A 167 5.78 3.40 16.74
CA ASP A 167 5.66 4.59 15.90
C ASP A 167 5.59 4.26 14.39
N TRP A 168 5.41 2.98 14.02
CA TRP A 168 5.45 2.55 12.62
C TRP A 168 4.52 3.37 11.69
N HIS A 169 3.38 3.83 12.20
CA HIS A 169 2.41 4.62 11.45
C HIS A 169 2.93 6.03 11.15
N GLU A 170 3.71 6.64 12.04
CA GLU A 170 4.34 7.96 11.84
C GLU A 170 5.40 7.85 10.76
N GLN A 171 6.27 6.83 10.86
CA GLN A 171 7.27 6.52 9.86
C GLN A 171 6.63 6.23 8.49
N PHE A 172 5.58 5.39 8.46
CA PHE A 172 4.86 5.03 7.24
C PHE A 172 4.22 6.24 6.56
N ILE A 173 3.62 7.15 7.34
CA ILE A 173 3.07 8.41 6.80
C ILE A 173 4.21 9.28 6.26
N HIS A 174 5.29 9.45 7.02
CA HIS A 174 6.43 10.29 6.65
C HIS A 174 7.15 9.82 5.36
N ASP A 175 7.27 8.51 5.17
CA ASP A 175 7.87 7.90 3.98
C ASP A 175 6.96 7.92 2.75
N SER A 176 5.67 8.25 2.91
CA SER A 176 4.76 8.38 1.78
C SER A 176 5.09 9.62 0.92
N LYS A 177 5.03 9.46 -0.41
CA LYS A 177 5.42 10.50 -1.40
C LYS A 177 4.64 11.82 -1.29
N GLY A 178 3.58 11.89 -0.48
CA GLY A 178 2.76 13.09 -0.25
C GLY A 178 2.98 13.78 1.10
N SER A 179 3.84 13.26 1.98
CA SER A 179 4.07 13.86 3.30
C SER A 179 4.97 15.09 3.21
N GLN A 180 4.32 16.26 3.11
CA GLN A 180 4.90 17.58 3.35
C GLN A 180 4.63 18.07 4.79
N ASP A 181 4.41 17.16 5.76
CA ASP A 181 4.24 17.57 7.16
C ASP A 181 5.63 17.86 7.77
N SER A 182 5.98 19.16 7.75
CA SER A 182 7.23 19.75 8.23
C SER A 182 7.46 19.65 9.75
N THR A 183 6.55 19.03 10.52
CA THR A 183 6.67 18.90 11.98
C THR A 183 7.44 17.67 12.46
N LEU A 184 7.79 16.72 11.58
CA LEU A 184 8.49 15.48 11.93
C LEU A 184 9.91 15.38 11.33
N GLN A 185 10.56 16.50 11.03
CA GLN A 185 11.91 16.57 10.44
C GLN A 185 13.07 16.00 11.30
N GLY A 186 12.78 15.29 12.40
CA GLY A 186 13.80 14.65 13.24
C GLY A 186 14.22 13.26 12.77
N HIS A 187 13.43 12.59 11.93
CA HIS A 187 13.71 11.24 11.47
C HIS A 187 14.02 11.22 9.97
N PRO A 188 15.18 10.67 9.54
CA PRO A 188 15.46 10.54 8.11
C PRO A 188 14.39 9.67 7.46
N LYS A 189 13.92 10.07 6.27
CA LYS A 189 13.05 9.21 5.46
C LYS A 189 13.81 7.93 5.15
N MET A 190 13.13 6.79 5.11
CA MET A 190 13.76 5.52 4.72
C MET A 190 14.41 5.66 3.32
N SER A 191 13.79 6.44 2.43
CA SER A 191 14.35 6.78 1.12
C SER A 191 15.65 7.58 1.18
N ASP A 192 15.87 8.36 2.24
CA ASP A 192 17.08 9.17 2.43
C ASP A 192 18.22 8.35 3.02
N VAL A 193 17.91 7.33 3.84
CA VAL A 193 18.87 6.30 4.28
C VAL A 193 19.30 5.44 3.08
N LEU A 194 18.34 5.00 2.26
CA LEU A 194 18.59 4.27 1.00
C LEU A 194 19.36 5.09 -0.05
N ARG A 195 19.35 6.43 0.05
CA ARG A 195 20.10 7.34 -0.84
C ARG A 195 21.56 7.48 -0.48
N GLN A 196 21.95 7.27 0.77
CA GLN A 196 23.36 7.38 1.19
C GLN A 196 24.22 6.19 0.75
N GLU A 197 23.61 5.06 0.39
CA GLU A 197 24.36 3.85 0.00
C GLU A 197 24.48 3.65 -1.53
N ASN A 198 23.91 4.52 -2.37
CA ASN A 198 23.88 4.29 -3.82
C ASN A 198 24.41 5.48 -4.65
N PRO A 199 25.69 5.46 -5.10
CA PRO A 199 26.28 6.54 -5.91
C PRO A 199 25.75 6.62 -7.37
N ASN A 200 24.81 5.77 -7.78
CA ASN A 200 24.36 5.65 -9.17
C ASN A 200 23.06 6.41 -9.52
N GLN A 201 22.66 7.41 -8.72
CA GLN A 201 21.44 8.19 -8.95
C GLN A 201 21.46 9.02 -10.25
N GLY A 202 22.61 9.20 -10.91
CA GLY A 202 22.69 9.89 -12.20
C GLY A 202 22.00 9.15 -13.37
N LEU A 203 21.71 7.86 -13.24
CA LEU A 203 21.15 7.04 -14.33
C LEU A 203 19.60 7.00 -14.33
N LEU A 204 18.97 7.16 -13.16
CA LEU A 204 17.51 7.31 -13.05
C LEU A 204 17.04 8.67 -13.56
N ASP A 205 17.83 9.74 -13.34
CA ASP A 205 17.52 11.08 -13.87
C ASP A 205 17.61 11.12 -15.40
N LEU A 206 18.52 10.35 -16.01
CA LEU A 206 18.66 10.24 -17.47
C LEU A 206 17.50 9.48 -18.13
N LEU A 207 16.92 8.49 -17.46
CA LEU A 207 15.75 7.75 -17.95
C LEU A 207 14.43 8.53 -17.74
N GLN A 208 14.38 9.43 -16.75
CA GLN A 208 13.23 10.32 -16.54
C GLN A 208 13.16 11.47 -17.57
N VAL A 209 14.32 11.90 -18.11
CA VAL A 209 14.38 12.90 -19.19
C VAL A 209 13.91 12.33 -20.54
N GLN A 210 14.16 11.05 -20.85
CA GLN A 210 13.69 10.46 -22.12
C GLN A 210 12.18 10.16 -22.17
N HIS A 211 11.52 9.96 -21.02
CA HIS A 211 10.06 9.83 -20.99
C HIS A 211 9.31 11.18 -20.90
N SER A 212 10.00 12.29 -20.60
CA SER A 212 9.40 13.64 -20.65
C SER A 212 9.50 14.34 -22.02
N GLN A 213 10.27 13.82 -22.98
CA GLN A 213 10.42 14.44 -24.31
C GLN A 213 9.54 13.87 -25.43
N LYS A 214 8.57 12.98 -25.14
CA LYS A 214 7.56 12.56 -26.12
C LYS A 214 6.22 13.32 -26.04
N GLY A 215 6.18 14.45 -25.33
CA GLY A 215 4.97 15.28 -25.16
C GLY A 215 5.09 16.75 -25.60
N GLN A 216 6.17 17.19 -26.24
CA GLN A 216 6.31 18.59 -26.69
C GLN A 216 6.77 18.71 -28.16
N ALA A 217 5.78 18.78 -29.05
CA ALA A 217 5.83 19.41 -30.38
C ALA A 217 4.36 19.54 -30.82
N ARG A 218 3.73 20.69 -31.09
CA ARG A 218 4.18 22.02 -31.50
C ARG A 218 3.15 23.06 -31.03
N LYS A 219 3.63 24.21 -30.55
CA LYS A 219 2.90 25.50 -30.59
C LYS A 219 3.25 26.21 -31.89
N ALA A 220 2.27 26.84 -32.53
CA ALA A 220 2.30 28.21 -33.07
C ALA A 220 1.09 28.47 -34.00
N PRO A 221 0.64 29.71 -34.23
CA PRO A 221 0.59 30.88 -33.34
C PRO A 221 -0.83 31.53 -33.27
N ALA A 222 -0.97 32.51 -32.38
CA ALA A 222 -2.18 33.29 -32.09
C ALA A 222 -2.51 34.33 -33.19
N LEU A 223 -3.78 34.68 -33.44
CA LEU A 223 -4.56 35.86 -32.93
C LEU A 223 -5.70 36.15 -33.99
N PRO A 224 -6.63 37.13 -33.86
CA PRO A 224 -7.38 37.69 -32.71
C PRO A 224 -8.91 37.89 -32.98
N TYR A 225 -9.67 38.38 -31.97
CA TYR A 225 -11.03 39.00 -32.02
C TYR A 225 -12.24 38.05 -32.26
N THR A 226 -13.47 38.25 -31.76
CA THR A 226 -14.14 39.27 -30.93
C THR A 226 -15.41 38.65 -30.32
N LEU A 227 -15.85 39.22 -29.20
CA LEU A 227 -17.22 39.13 -28.68
C LEU A 227 -18.18 39.86 -29.65
N ASP A 228 -19.28 39.23 -30.07
CA ASP A 228 -20.65 39.78 -30.22
C ASP A 228 -21.51 39.10 -31.31
N GLN A 229 -22.81 38.95 -30.99
CA GLN A 229 -23.99 38.84 -31.88
C GLN A 229 -24.15 37.50 -32.65
N LEU A 230 -25.31 36.89 -32.88
CA LEU A 230 -26.74 37.23 -32.89
C LEU A 230 -27.51 35.94 -32.48
N THR A 231 -28.48 35.96 -31.57
CA THR A 231 -29.94 36.04 -31.82
C THR A 231 -30.47 35.29 -33.06
N ARG A 232 -31.50 34.47 -32.77
CA ARG A 232 -32.77 34.24 -33.50
C ARG A 232 -32.92 33.10 -34.51
N GLU A 233 -34.03 32.39 -34.25
CA GLU A 233 -35.04 31.81 -35.17
C GLU A 233 -34.69 30.46 -35.83
N ASP A 234 -35.33 29.37 -35.41
CA ASP A 234 -36.71 28.86 -35.72
C ASP A 234 -36.70 28.06 -37.04
N PRO A 235 -37.61 27.07 -37.26
CA PRO A 235 -38.98 26.92 -36.72
C PRO A 235 -39.29 25.62 -35.96
#